data_AF-A0A7X7MBF5-F1
#
_entry.id   AF-A0A7X7MBF5-F1
#
_cell.length_a   1.000
_cell.length_b   1.000
_cell.length_c   1.000
_cell.angle_alpha   90.00
_cell.angle_beta   90.00
_cell.angle_gamma   90.00
#
_symmetry.space_group_name_H-M   'P 1'
#
loop_
_entity.id
_entity.type
_entity.pdbx_description
1 polymer ?
#
loop_
_entity_poly.entity_id
_entity_poly.type
_entity_poly.pdbx_seq_one_letter_code
_entity_poly.pdbx_strand_id
1 'polypeptide(L)'
;MLAGLRDPYALFIGALTLEQCGLRPCWFALAWWAPWNWGTAPQAAAVLAVQSLAGAALNRGPRAQAWLLEQRVAAGGFRCSPAAPAADLLSTATARFALALAGWEDTDDETRRLAAFVDACRAPDGLWAGHPGLSRGDVEYTFYALLALGCPQIGLPGRDPPR
;
A
#
# COMPACT_ATOMS: atom_id res chain seq x y z
N MET A 1 -14.91 0.37 23.67
CA MET A 1 -14.13 1.62 23.83
C MET A 1 -13.84 2.31 22.48
N LEU A 2 -13.52 1.59 21.40
CA LEU A 2 -13.22 2.19 20.10
C LEU A 2 -14.44 2.53 19.20
N ALA A 3 -15.64 2.00 19.52
CA ALA A 3 -16.84 2.11 18.68
C ALA A 3 -17.39 3.54 18.47
N GLY A 4 -16.93 4.53 19.24
CA GLY A 4 -17.32 5.94 19.09
C GLY A 4 -16.36 6.78 18.24
N LEU A 5 -15.18 6.25 17.90
CA LEU A 5 -14.17 6.96 17.11
C LEU A 5 -14.49 6.77 15.63
N ARG A 6 -14.87 7.85 14.95
CA ARG A 6 -15.18 7.87 13.51
C ARG A 6 -14.01 8.35 12.65
N ASP A 7 -12.99 8.90 13.28
CA ASP A 7 -11.80 9.42 12.62
C ASP A 7 -10.69 8.35 12.61
N PRO A 8 -10.08 8.05 11.45
CA PRO A 8 -9.03 7.03 11.32
C PRO A 8 -7.77 7.34 12.14
N TYR A 9 -7.43 8.63 12.34
CA TYR A 9 -6.28 9.01 13.18
C TYR A 9 -6.54 8.72 14.66
N ALA A 10 -7.71 9.10 15.18
CA ALA A 10 -8.09 8.82 16.56
C ALA A 10 -8.19 7.32 16.83
N LEU A 11 -8.69 6.53 15.86
CA LEU A 11 -8.69 5.07 15.93
C LEU A 11 -7.27 4.50 15.99
N PHE A 12 -6.35 4.99 15.16
CA PHE A 12 -4.95 4.57 15.14
C PHE A 12 -4.24 4.90 16.47
N ILE A 13 -4.36 6.12 16.96
CA ILE A 13 -3.76 6.54 18.24
C ILE A 13 -4.36 5.76 19.41
N GLY A 14 -5.68 5.57 19.41
CA GLY A 14 -6.36 4.76 20.44
C GLY A 14 -5.90 3.31 20.44
N ALA A 15 -5.66 2.72 19.26
CA ALA A 15 -5.15 1.36 19.14
C ALA A 15 -3.69 1.24 19.66
N LEU A 16 -2.80 2.15 19.27
CA LEU A 16 -1.42 2.20 19.78
C LEU A 16 -1.37 2.37 21.30
N THR A 17 -2.21 3.26 21.83
CA THR A 17 -2.28 3.53 23.29
C THR A 17 -2.69 2.27 24.05
N LEU A 18 -3.70 1.56 23.55
CA LEU A 18 -4.15 0.34 24.20
C LEU A 18 -3.10 -0.79 24.09
N GLU A 19 -2.34 -0.87 22.99
CA GLU A 19 -1.22 -1.82 22.82
C GLU A 19 -0.10 -1.58 23.83
N GLN A 20 0.27 -0.32 24.06
CA GLN A 20 1.23 0.07 25.10
C GLN A 20 0.75 -0.29 26.51
N CYS A 21 -0.56 -0.37 26.72
CA CYS A 21 -1.17 -0.82 27.97
C CYS A 21 -1.23 -2.36 28.11
N GLY A 22 -0.60 -3.12 27.21
CA GLY A 22 -0.61 -4.59 27.23
C GLY A 22 -1.94 -5.23 26.86
N LEU A 23 -2.96 -4.42 26.53
CA LEU A 23 -4.18 -4.87 25.92
C LEU A 23 -3.87 -5.03 24.43
N ARG A 24 -4.03 -6.21 23.83
CA ARG A 24 -3.86 -6.38 22.37
C ARG A 24 -5.17 -5.97 21.68
N PRO A 25 -5.40 -4.68 21.45
CA PRO A 25 -6.70 -4.11 21.17
C PRO A 25 -6.82 -4.03 19.65
N CYS A 26 -6.59 -5.19 19.06
CA CYS A 26 -7.11 -5.67 17.81
C CYS A 26 -7.03 -4.71 16.59
N TRP A 27 -6.20 -5.15 15.64
CA TRP A 27 -6.40 -4.99 14.19
C TRP A 27 -7.87 -5.09 13.74
N PHE A 28 -8.77 -5.72 14.53
CA PHE A 28 -10.22 -5.76 14.33
C PHE A 28 -10.91 -4.39 14.24
N ALA A 29 -10.49 -3.35 14.98
CA ALA A 29 -11.17 -2.05 14.90
C ALA A 29 -10.92 -1.34 13.56
N LEU A 30 -9.70 -1.46 13.04
CA LEU A 30 -9.36 -1.02 11.68
C LEU A 30 -9.99 -1.95 10.63
N ALA A 31 -9.96 -3.27 10.83
CA ALA A 31 -10.51 -4.26 9.91
C ALA A 31 -12.05 -4.29 9.81
N TRP A 32 -12.79 -3.77 10.80
CA TRP A 32 -14.25 -3.66 10.74
C TRP A 32 -14.72 -2.42 9.97
N TRP A 33 -13.91 -1.35 9.94
CA TRP A 33 -14.21 -0.12 9.19
C TRP A 33 -13.64 -0.14 7.76
N ALA A 34 -12.50 -0.81 7.59
CA ALA A 34 -11.76 -0.92 6.34
C ALA A 34 -12.49 -1.54 5.12
N PRO A 35 -13.39 -2.55 5.21
CA PRO A 35 -13.83 -3.30 4.02
C PRO A 35 -14.70 -2.52 3.02
N TRP A 36 -15.05 -1.27 3.35
CA TRP A 36 -16.11 -0.52 2.67
C TRP A 36 -15.80 0.96 2.44
N ASN A 37 -14.63 1.48 2.83
CA ASN A 37 -14.31 2.91 2.70
C ASN A 37 -12.90 3.16 2.17
N TRP A 38 -12.65 2.75 0.92
CA TRP A 38 -11.52 3.24 0.15
C TRP A 38 -12.02 3.90 -1.14
N GLY A 39 -11.55 5.12 -1.39
CA GLY A 39 -11.70 5.82 -2.67
C GLY A 39 -10.37 6.01 -3.37
N THR A 40 -9.25 5.72 -2.69
CA THR A 40 -7.90 5.89 -3.22
C THR A 40 -6.99 4.68 -3.01
N ALA A 41 -5.97 4.53 -3.86
CA ALA A 41 -4.97 3.48 -3.77
C ALA A 41 -4.21 3.44 -2.43
N PRO A 42 -3.79 4.57 -1.84
CA PRO A 42 -3.19 4.55 -0.50
C PRO A 42 -4.14 4.00 0.58
N GLN A 43 -5.44 4.32 0.49
CA GLN A 43 -6.43 3.81 1.43
C GLN A 43 -6.61 2.30 1.26
N ALA A 44 -6.79 1.83 0.03
CA ALA A 44 -6.92 0.41 -0.27
C ALA A 44 -5.65 -0.38 0.10
N ALA A 45 -4.47 0.20 -0.12
CA ALA A 45 -3.18 -0.36 0.29
C ALA A 45 -3.06 -0.49 1.81
N ALA A 46 -3.45 0.54 2.56
CA ALA A 46 -3.47 0.47 4.02
C ALA A 46 -4.40 -0.65 4.53
N VAL A 47 -5.59 -0.79 3.93
CA VAL A 47 -6.51 -1.90 4.26
C VAL A 47 -5.86 -3.25 4.00
N LEU A 48 -5.29 -3.45 2.81
CA LEU A 48 -4.66 -4.71 2.44
C LEU A 48 -3.47 -5.03 3.34
N ALA A 49 -2.67 -4.03 3.71
CA ALA A 49 -1.54 -4.22 4.62
C ALA A 49 -1.99 -4.66 6.02
N VAL A 50 -3.00 -3.99 6.58
CA VAL A 50 -3.61 -4.36 7.88
C VAL A 50 -4.18 -5.78 7.83
N GLN A 51 -4.89 -6.14 6.75
CA GLN A 51 -5.43 -7.49 6.56
C GLN A 51 -4.32 -8.54 6.48
N SER A 52 -3.22 -8.23 5.79
CA SER A 52 -2.09 -9.14 5.62
C SER A 52 -1.34 -9.39 6.94
N LEU A 53 -1.12 -8.34 7.74
CA LEU A 53 -0.46 -8.44 9.05
C LEU A 53 -1.34 -9.11 10.12
N ALA A 54 -2.66 -8.90 10.06
CA ALA A 54 -3.60 -9.46 11.03
C ALA A 54 -3.85 -10.98 10.85
N GLY A 55 -3.43 -11.56 9.73
CA GLY A 55 -3.58 -12.98 9.43
C GLY A 55 -4.99 -13.42 9.04
N ALA A 56 -5.18 -14.74 8.85
CA ALA A 56 -6.37 -15.35 8.23
C ALA A 56 -7.71 -15.05 8.93
N ALA A 57 -7.70 -14.68 10.22
CA ALA A 57 -8.91 -14.38 10.98
C ALA A 57 -9.59 -13.06 10.56
N LEU A 58 -8.82 -12.13 9.98
CA LEU A 58 -9.28 -10.81 9.53
C LEU A 58 -9.11 -10.56 8.03
N ASN A 59 -8.42 -11.47 7.33
CA ASN A 59 -8.33 -11.45 5.87
C ASN A 59 -9.66 -11.90 5.23
N ARG A 60 -10.70 -11.06 5.35
CA ARG A 60 -12.04 -11.26 4.78
C ARG A 60 -12.19 -10.63 3.39
N GLY A 61 -11.19 -10.82 2.53
CA GLY A 61 -11.48 -11.05 1.12
C GLY A 61 -10.82 -10.14 0.08
N PRO A 62 -10.90 -10.55 -1.20
CA PRO A 62 -10.15 -10.04 -2.36
C PRO A 62 -10.52 -8.61 -2.81
N ARG A 63 -11.27 -7.84 -2.03
CA ARG A 63 -11.80 -6.56 -2.50
C ARG A 63 -10.76 -5.45 -2.60
N ALA A 64 -9.93 -5.26 -1.57
CA ALA A 64 -8.89 -4.24 -1.61
C ALA A 64 -7.79 -4.61 -2.62
N GLN A 65 -7.37 -5.87 -2.63
CA GLN A 65 -6.40 -6.39 -3.59
C GLN A 65 -6.89 -6.27 -5.04
N ALA A 66 -8.09 -6.77 -5.37
CA ALA A 66 -8.63 -6.69 -6.73
C ALA A 66 -8.82 -5.23 -7.17
N TRP A 67 -9.35 -4.39 -6.28
CA TRP A 67 -9.52 -2.97 -6.56
C TRP A 67 -8.18 -2.25 -6.82
N LEU A 68 -7.12 -2.58 -6.06
CA LEU A 68 -5.78 -2.06 -6.32
C LEU A 68 -5.25 -2.51 -7.68
N LEU A 69 -5.43 -3.78 -8.03
CA LEU A 69 -5.01 -4.31 -9.33
C LEU A 69 -5.76 -3.65 -10.49
N GLU A 70 -7.01 -3.21 -10.32
CA GLU A 70 -7.75 -2.40 -11.30
C GLU A 70 -7.15 -0.98 -11.49
N GLN A 71 -6.39 -0.48 -10.50
CA GLN A 71 -5.72 0.81 -10.60
C GLN A 71 -4.35 0.71 -11.28
N ARG A 72 -3.80 -0.49 -11.44
CA ARG A 72 -2.55 -0.74 -12.18
C ARG A 72 -2.74 -0.32 -13.64
N VAL A 73 -1.78 0.41 -14.19
CA VAL A 73 -1.83 0.84 -15.59
C VAL A 73 -0.82 0.08 -16.45
N ALA A 74 -1.12 -0.06 -17.75
CA ALA A 74 -0.29 -0.81 -18.69
C ALA A 74 1.12 -0.22 -18.88
N ALA A 75 1.34 1.06 -18.56
CA ALA A 75 2.64 1.70 -18.59
C ALA A 75 3.49 1.43 -17.32
N GLY A 76 2.94 0.73 -16.33
CA GLY A 76 3.51 0.61 -14.99
C GLY A 76 2.95 1.65 -14.02
N GLY A 77 3.06 1.36 -12.72
CA GLY A 77 2.49 2.21 -11.68
C GLY A 77 0.99 2.02 -11.45
N PHE A 78 0.44 2.80 -10.51
CA PHE A 78 -0.94 2.73 -10.06
C PHE A 78 -1.57 4.13 -10.01
N ARG A 79 -2.82 4.22 -10.47
CA ARG A 79 -3.66 5.40 -10.30
C ARG A 79 -4.10 5.56 -8.85
N CYS A 80 -4.19 6.81 -8.40
CA CYS A 80 -4.79 7.13 -7.11
C CYS A 80 -6.24 6.63 -7.03
N SER A 81 -7.04 6.82 -8.07
CA SER A 81 -8.44 6.38 -8.12
C SER A 81 -8.87 6.08 -9.55
N PRO A 82 -10.05 5.45 -9.79
CA PRO A 82 -10.54 5.18 -11.13
C PRO A 82 -10.68 6.42 -12.02
N ALA A 83 -10.94 7.58 -11.41
CA ALA A 83 -11.07 8.86 -12.09
C ALA A 83 -9.73 9.59 -12.31
N ALA A 84 -8.64 9.14 -11.67
CA ALA A 84 -7.34 9.75 -11.85
C ALA A 84 -6.83 9.51 -13.29
N PRO A 85 -6.32 10.55 -13.97
CA PRO A 85 -5.96 10.47 -15.39
C PRO A 85 -4.67 9.66 -15.63
N ALA A 86 -3.81 9.54 -14.62
CA ALA A 86 -2.51 8.88 -14.70
C ALA A 86 -2.12 8.25 -13.37
N ALA A 87 -1.10 7.39 -13.41
CA ALA A 87 -0.45 6.86 -12.23
C ALA A 87 0.41 7.93 -11.53
N ASP A 88 0.55 7.80 -10.22
CA ASP A 88 1.42 8.63 -9.39
C ASP A 88 2.30 7.76 -8.49
N LEU A 89 3.42 8.34 -8.03
CA LEU A 89 4.45 7.58 -7.33
C LEU A 89 4.03 7.13 -5.93
N LEU A 90 3.22 7.92 -5.22
CA LEU A 90 2.72 7.60 -3.88
C LEU A 90 1.73 6.42 -3.95
N SER A 91 0.78 6.46 -4.88
CA SER A 91 -0.18 5.38 -5.13
C SER A 91 0.53 4.11 -5.58
N THR A 92 1.55 4.27 -6.44
CA THR A 92 2.36 3.16 -6.93
C THR A 92 3.13 2.46 -5.81
N ALA A 93 3.83 3.23 -4.98
CA ALA A 93 4.65 2.69 -3.90
C ALA A 93 3.81 1.99 -2.84
N THR A 94 2.72 2.63 -2.41
CA THR A 94 1.83 2.07 -1.38
C THR A 94 1.10 0.83 -1.87
N ALA A 95 0.57 0.84 -3.11
CA ALA A 95 -0.06 -0.33 -3.71
C ALA A 95 0.93 -1.49 -3.85
N ARG A 96 2.14 -1.24 -4.37
CA ARG A 96 3.15 -2.29 -4.54
C ARG A 96 3.59 -2.89 -3.20
N PHE A 97 3.78 -2.06 -2.19
CA PHE A 97 4.11 -2.51 -0.83
C PHE A 97 3.02 -3.42 -0.26
N ALA A 98 1.77 -2.98 -0.31
CA ALA A 98 0.66 -3.75 0.25
C ALA A 98 0.40 -5.07 -0.50
N LEU A 99 0.54 -5.07 -1.83
CA LEU A 99 0.45 -6.27 -2.65
C LEU A 99 1.57 -7.27 -2.31
N ALA A 100 2.82 -6.80 -2.17
CA ALA A 100 3.93 -7.66 -1.76
C ALA A 100 3.70 -8.28 -0.37
N LEU A 101 3.22 -7.47 0.57
CA LEU A 101 2.90 -7.90 1.93
C LEU A 101 1.77 -8.94 1.96
N ALA A 102 0.84 -8.87 1.00
CA ALA A 102 -0.22 -9.84 0.80
C ALA A 102 0.24 -11.11 0.05
N GLY A 103 1.53 -11.21 -0.33
CA GLY A 103 2.09 -12.34 -1.08
C GLY A 103 1.80 -12.31 -2.58
N TRP A 104 1.46 -11.15 -3.15
CA TRP A 104 1.35 -10.99 -4.59
C TRP A 104 2.72 -10.89 -5.23
N GLU A 105 2.95 -11.67 -6.28
CA GLU A 105 4.16 -11.65 -7.08
C GLU A 105 3.89 -11.05 -8.45
N ASP A 106 4.65 -10.02 -8.81
CA ASP A 106 4.62 -9.46 -10.15
C ASP A 106 5.43 -10.36 -11.10
N THR A 107 4.97 -10.44 -12.35
CA THR A 107 5.78 -11.00 -13.43
C THR A 107 7.02 -10.14 -13.69
N ASP A 108 8.02 -10.71 -14.35
CA ASP A 108 9.23 -9.95 -14.77
C ASP A 108 8.87 -8.72 -15.60
N ASP A 109 7.85 -8.85 -16.44
CA ASP A 109 7.39 -7.80 -17.34
C ASP A 109 6.68 -6.66 -16.60
N GLU A 110 5.87 -6.99 -15.58
CA GLU A 110 5.28 -6.01 -14.69
C GLU A 110 6.35 -5.31 -13.83
N THR A 111 7.34 -6.05 -13.35
CA THR A 111 8.47 -5.52 -12.58
C THR A 111 9.28 -4.52 -13.43
N ARG A 112 9.57 -4.85 -14.70
CA ARG A 112 10.25 -3.92 -15.63
C ARG A 112 9.44 -2.65 -15.88
N ARG A 113 8.12 -2.78 -16.12
CA ARG A 113 7.24 -1.62 -16.31
C ARG A 113 7.16 -0.73 -15.08
N LEU A 114 7.07 -1.32 -13.89
CA LEU A 114 7.09 -0.59 -12.63
C LEU A 114 8.40 0.22 -12.50
N ALA A 115 9.54 -0.42 -12.74
CA ALA A 115 10.84 0.26 -12.69
C ALA A 115 10.94 1.40 -13.70
N ALA A 116 10.45 1.20 -14.94
CA ALA A 116 10.41 2.26 -15.95
C ALA A 116 9.52 3.44 -15.55
N PHE A 117 8.37 3.19 -14.92
CA PHE A 117 7.51 4.25 -14.39
C PHE A 117 8.20 5.04 -13.27
N VAL A 118 8.85 4.35 -12.33
CA VAL A 118 9.59 5.01 -11.25
C VAL A 118 10.75 5.83 -11.81
N ASP A 119 11.49 5.32 -12.78
CA ASP A 119 12.57 6.06 -13.44
C ASP A 119 12.05 7.29 -14.18
N ALA A 120 10.90 7.21 -14.85
CA ALA A 120 10.27 8.36 -15.50
C ALA A 120 9.84 9.47 -14.51
N CYS A 121 9.67 9.14 -13.23
CA CYS A 121 9.39 10.12 -12.16
C CYS A 121 10.66 10.82 -11.63
N ARG A 122 11.85 10.44 -12.09
CA ARG A 122 13.12 11.08 -11.69
C ARG A 122 13.22 12.47 -12.31
N ALA A 123 13.41 13.48 -11.47
CA ALA A 123 13.57 14.87 -11.87
C ALA A 123 15.05 15.21 -12.19
N PRO A 124 15.32 16.31 -12.91
CA PRO A 124 16.69 16.73 -13.25
C PRO A 124 17.62 17.00 -12.04
N ASP A 125 17.05 17.27 -10.87
CA ASP A 125 17.79 17.47 -9.62
C ASP A 125 18.29 16.15 -8.98
N GLY A 126 17.97 15.01 -9.61
CA GLY A 126 18.38 13.68 -9.19
C GLY A 126 17.50 13.05 -8.10
N LEU A 127 16.46 13.75 -7.66
CA LEU A 127 15.42 13.25 -6.77
C LEU A 127 14.23 12.74 -7.59
N TRP A 128 13.28 12.08 -6.93
CA TRP A 128 12.02 11.68 -7.55
C TRP A 128 10.91 12.67 -7.22
N ALA A 129 9.99 12.83 -8.16
CA ALA A 129 8.77 13.62 -8.02
C ALA A 129 7.53 12.70 -8.07
N GLY A 130 6.35 13.23 -7.76
CA GLY A 130 5.13 12.43 -7.73
C GLY A 130 4.66 11.92 -9.09
N HIS A 131 5.07 12.58 -10.17
CA HIS A 131 4.65 12.28 -11.54
C HIS A 131 5.80 12.54 -12.52
N PRO A 132 5.82 11.87 -13.69
CA PRO A 132 6.79 12.16 -14.74
C PRO A 132 6.74 13.61 -15.24
N GLY A 133 7.88 14.14 -15.65
CA GLY A 133 8.00 15.46 -16.29
C GLY A 133 8.05 16.66 -15.34
N LEU A 134 8.02 16.44 -14.03
CA LEU A 134 8.22 17.51 -13.05
C LEU A 134 9.70 17.90 -12.97
N SER A 135 9.96 19.20 -12.80
CA SER A 135 11.31 19.77 -12.82
C SER A 135 12.07 19.62 -11.51
N ARG A 136 11.40 19.22 -10.43
CA ARG A 136 11.97 19.11 -9.09
C ARG A 136 11.35 17.94 -8.35
N GLY A 137 12.20 17.14 -7.71
CA GLY A 137 11.77 16.10 -6.78
C GLY A 137 11.84 16.57 -5.33
N ASP A 138 11.43 15.71 -4.42
CA ASP A 138 11.56 15.93 -2.98
C ASP A 138 11.88 14.63 -2.24
N VAL A 139 12.08 14.76 -0.92
CA VAL A 139 12.41 13.63 -0.06
C VAL A 139 11.26 12.64 0.09
N GLU A 140 10.01 13.11 0.02
CA GLU A 140 8.81 12.27 0.16
C GLU A 140 8.68 11.33 -1.04
N TYR A 141 8.75 11.87 -2.26
CA TYR A 141 8.69 11.07 -3.48
C TYR A 141 9.96 10.25 -3.73
N THR A 142 11.11 10.72 -3.24
CA THR A 142 12.33 9.89 -3.21
C THR A 142 12.13 8.66 -2.31
N PHE A 143 11.52 8.83 -1.14
CA PHE A 143 11.16 7.69 -0.30
C PHE A 143 10.18 6.74 -1.00
N TYR A 144 9.16 7.26 -1.68
CA TYR A 144 8.22 6.41 -2.43
C TYR A 144 8.85 5.67 -3.61
N ALA A 145 9.78 6.29 -4.34
CA ALA A 145 10.54 5.59 -5.39
C ALA A 145 11.33 4.41 -4.82
N LEU A 146 12.06 4.64 -3.72
CA LEU A 146 12.83 3.60 -3.05
C LEU A 146 11.94 2.51 -2.48
N LEU A 147 10.76 2.86 -1.94
CA LEU A 147 9.78 1.87 -1.48
C LEU A 147 9.25 1.03 -2.65
N ALA A 148 8.88 1.66 -3.77
CA ALA A 148 8.36 0.95 -4.94
C ALA A 148 9.37 -0.03 -5.55
N LEU A 149 10.64 0.38 -5.68
CA LEU A 149 11.72 -0.44 -6.24
C LEU A 149 12.25 -1.46 -5.23
N GLY A 150 12.34 -1.05 -3.97
CA GLY A 150 12.98 -1.79 -2.89
C GLY A 150 12.07 -2.80 -2.22
N CYS A 151 10.75 -2.81 -2.51
CA CYS A 151 9.84 -3.86 -2.07
C CYS A 151 10.25 -5.19 -2.72
N PRO A 152 10.92 -6.10 -1.98
CA PRO A 152 11.19 -7.43 -2.49
C PRO A 152 9.85 -8.16 -2.66
N GLN A 153 9.84 -9.28 -3.37
CA GLN A 153 8.84 -10.31 -3.08
C GLN A 153 9.06 -10.70 -1.61
N ILE A 154 8.36 -10.05 -0.66
CA ILE A 154 8.59 -10.25 0.77
C ILE A 154 8.11 -11.66 1.10
N GLY A 155 9.03 -12.62 1.03
CA GLY A 155 8.94 -13.86 1.76
C GLY A 155 8.94 -13.51 3.25
N LEU A 156 7.77 -13.47 3.86
CA LEU A 156 7.65 -13.37 5.31
C LEU A 156 8.38 -14.60 5.90
N PRO A 157 9.34 -14.41 6.82
CA PRO A 157 9.95 -15.54 7.51
C PRO A 157 8.88 -16.24 8.34
N GLY A 158 8.60 -17.53 8.04
CA GLY A 158 7.86 -18.41 8.96
C GLY A 158 6.59 -19.11 8.45
N ARG A 159 6.52 -19.56 7.19
CA ARG A 159 5.59 -20.64 6.81
C ARG A 159 6.35 -21.79 6.17
N ASP A 160 6.77 -22.73 7.02
CA ASP A 160 7.09 -24.06 6.52
C ASP A 160 5.84 -24.64 5.84
N PRO A 161 5.96 -25.27 4.66
CA PRO A 161 4.86 -26.04 4.10
C PRO A 161 4.51 -27.19 5.07
N PRO A 162 3.22 -27.53 5.24
CA PRO A 162 2.85 -28.71 6.03
C PRO A 162 3.37 -29.98 5.35
N ARG A 163 4.46 -30.49 5.93
CA ARG A 163 5.15 -31.80 5.79
C ARG A 163 5.38 -32.35 4.38
#